data_AF-A0A1V6J895-F1
#
_entry.id   AF-A0A1V6J895-F1
#
_cell.length_a   1.000
_cell.length_b   1.000
_cell.length_c   1.000
_cell.angle_alpha   90.00
_cell.angle_beta   90.00
_cell.angle_gamma   90.00
#
_symmetry.space_group_name_H-M   'P 1'
#
loop_
_entity.id
_entity.type
_entity.pdbx_description
1 polymer ?
#
loop_
_entity_poly.entity_id
_entity_poly.type
_entity_poly.pdbx_seq_one_letter_code
_entity_poly.pdbx_strand_id
1 'polypeptide(L)'
;MSHFLLSVIHALVRGLDRLERLILTVLVTGMVILAAVQILLRNIWHTGFNWAEPLLGMALLWLTMLGALAATGQSRHISIDLAAAFLPKRGQAILRRLTGLFAVVVCTMLAWAAGRYVGFQSEMETNILLGWPLWKYYLVVPVVLWLMAWRFLVHSLLPAAWLNSEDTPAESAGQGRGGA
;
A
#
# COMPACT_ATOMS: atom_id res chain seq x y z
N MET A 1 14.21 25.08 9.99
CA MET A 1 13.35 24.10 10.70
C MET A 1 12.52 23.23 9.76
N SER A 2 11.97 23.77 8.65
CA SER A 2 11.23 23.02 7.61
C SER A 2 12.03 21.91 6.91
N HIS A 3 13.32 22.14 6.60
CA HIS A 3 14.17 21.15 5.92
C HIS A 3 14.46 19.89 6.76
N PHE A 4 14.57 20.03 8.08
CA PHE A 4 14.83 18.91 8.99
C PHE A 4 13.61 17.99 9.08
N LEU A 5 12.41 18.57 9.23
CA LEU A 5 11.14 17.84 9.24
C LEU A 5 10.92 17.03 7.95
N LEU A 6 11.20 17.64 6.79
CA LEU A 6 11.09 16.93 5.50
C LEU A 6 12.09 15.77 5.37
N SER A 7 13.33 15.95 5.84
CA SER A 7 14.34 14.89 5.81
C SER A 7 13.98 13.69 6.69
N VAL A 8 13.41 13.94 7.87
CA VAL A 8 12.97 12.91 8.82
C VAL A 8 11.76 12.15 8.27
N ILE A 9 10.78 12.86 7.69
CA ILE A 9 9.62 12.24 7.03
C ILE A 9 10.08 11.33 5.88
N HIS A 10 10.99 11.80 5.03
CA HIS A 10 11.50 10.98 3.92
C HIS A 10 12.33 9.78 4.40
N ALA A 11 13.04 9.87 5.51
CA ALA A 11 13.76 8.74 6.10
C ALA A 11 12.78 7.68 6.64
N LEU A 12 11.73 8.11 7.36
CA LEU A 12 10.67 7.23 7.88
C LEU A 12 9.93 6.50 6.76
N VAL A 13 9.49 7.22 5.71
CA VAL A 13 8.78 6.61 4.57
C VAL A 13 9.65 5.57 3.87
N ARG A 14 10.94 5.86 3.63
CA ARG A 14 11.87 4.91 3.00
C ARG A 14 12.12 3.67 3.86
N GLY A 15 12.19 3.84 5.17
CA GLY A 15 12.32 2.73 6.12
C GLY A 15 11.08 1.83 6.09
N LEU A 16 9.90 2.44 6.13
CA LEU A 16 8.62 1.74 6.07
C LEU A 16 8.46 0.97 4.75
N ASP A 17 8.78 1.59 3.61
CA ASP A 17 8.70 0.92 2.29
C ASP A 17 9.63 -0.32 2.20
N ARG A 18 10.80 -0.28 2.85
CA ARG A 18 11.71 -1.44 2.90
C ARG A 18 11.15 -2.55 3.78
N LEU A 19 10.60 -2.20 4.94
CA LEU A 19 9.94 -3.15 5.83
C LEU A 19 8.74 -3.80 5.16
N GLU A 20 7.87 -3.02 4.51
CA GLU A 20 6.72 -3.52 3.76
C GLU A 20 7.14 -4.53 2.68
N ARG A 21 8.16 -4.20 1.87
CA ARG A 21 8.68 -5.12 0.86
C ARG A 21 9.24 -6.40 1.47
N LEU A 22 10.01 -6.30 2.55
CA LEU A 22 10.56 -7.46 3.24
C LEU A 22 9.45 -8.38 3.77
N ILE A 23 8.45 -7.79 4.44
CA ILE A 23 7.30 -8.52 5.00
C ILE A 23 6.53 -9.21 3.86
N LEU A 24 6.27 -8.50 2.76
CA LEU A 24 5.58 -9.06 1.59
C LEU A 24 6.33 -10.24 0.99
N THR A 25 7.64 -10.11 0.78
CA THR A 25 8.46 -11.20 0.24
C THR A 25 8.42 -12.43 1.15
N VAL A 26 8.62 -12.25 2.46
CA VAL A 26 8.58 -13.35 3.44
C VAL A 26 7.20 -14.01 3.46
N LEU A 27 6.13 -13.20 3.44
CA LEU A 27 4.76 -13.69 3.49
C LEU A 27 4.42 -14.53 2.24
N VAL A 28 4.70 -14.02 1.04
CA VAL A 28 4.48 -14.76 -0.22
C VAL A 28 5.28 -16.06 -0.24
N THR A 29 6.58 -15.99 0.07
CA THR A 29 7.44 -17.19 0.05
C THR A 29 6.94 -18.22 1.06
N GLY A 30 6.57 -17.80 2.27
CA GLY A 30 6.00 -18.69 3.28
C GLY A 30 4.69 -19.35 2.84
N MET A 31 3.80 -18.60 2.19
CA MET A 31 2.54 -19.13 1.67
C MET A 31 2.76 -20.15 0.56
N VAL A 32 3.68 -19.89 -0.37
CA VAL A 32 4.00 -20.82 -1.45
C VAL A 32 4.55 -22.13 -0.89
N ILE A 33 5.47 -22.06 0.08
CA ILE A 33 6.03 -23.25 0.74
C ILE A 33 4.92 -24.02 1.47
N LEU A 34 4.10 -23.33 2.27
CA LEU A 34 3.03 -23.96 3.03
C LEU A 34 2.01 -24.66 2.12
N ALA A 35 1.58 -23.98 1.05
CA ALA A 35 0.66 -24.54 0.06
C ALA A 35 1.27 -25.75 -0.67
N ALA A 36 2.54 -25.68 -1.06
CA ALA A 36 3.25 -26.79 -1.70
C ALA A 36 3.34 -28.00 -0.77
N VAL A 37 3.71 -27.79 0.50
CA VAL A 37 3.74 -28.86 1.52
C VAL A 37 2.36 -29.48 1.69
N GLN A 38 1.30 -28.67 1.76
CA GLN A 38 -0.06 -29.17 1.92
C GLN A 38 -0.52 -30.02 0.72
N ILE A 39 -0.23 -29.58 -0.51
CA ILE A 39 -0.53 -30.34 -1.73
C ILE A 39 0.23 -31.67 -1.73
N LEU A 40 1.52 -31.64 -1.37
CA LEU A 40 2.36 -32.84 -1.34
C LEU A 40 1.86 -33.85 -0.29
N LEU A 41 1.53 -33.38 0.92
CA LEU A 41 1.00 -34.21 1.99
C LEU A 41 -0.31 -34.89 1.58
N ARG A 42 -1.20 -34.12 0.94
CA ARG A 42 -2.52 -34.61 0.52
C ARG A 42 -2.44 -35.59 -0.65
N ASN A 43 -1.46 -35.41 -1.54
CA ASN A 43 -1.30 -36.26 -2.70
C ASN A 43 -0.54 -37.56 -2.40
N ILE A 44 0.43 -37.54 -1.48
CA ILE A 44 1.24 -38.73 -1.13
C ILE A 44 0.61 -39.51 0.03
N TRP A 45 0.20 -38.81 1.09
CA TRP A 45 -0.28 -39.44 2.32
C TRP A 45 -1.81 -39.43 2.46
N HIS A 46 -2.55 -38.79 1.53
CA HIS A 46 -4.00 -38.54 1.67
C HIS A 46 -4.39 -37.82 2.97
N THR A 47 -3.44 -37.18 3.64
CA THR A 47 -3.62 -36.43 4.89
C THR A 47 -3.23 -34.97 4.68
N GLY A 48 -3.81 -34.05 5.44
CA GLY A 48 -3.47 -32.63 5.38
C GLY A 48 -3.62 -31.93 6.72
N PHE A 49 -3.04 -30.73 6.84
CA PHE A 49 -3.21 -29.89 8.02
C PHE A 49 -4.55 -29.16 7.98
N ASN A 50 -5.47 -29.47 8.89
CA ASN A 50 -6.78 -28.82 8.96
C ASN A 50 -6.70 -27.29 9.22
N TRP A 51 -5.59 -26.81 9.78
CA TRP A 51 -5.36 -25.38 10.04
C TRP A 51 -4.69 -24.65 8.86
N ALA A 52 -4.07 -25.37 7.92
CA ALA A 52 -3.28 -24.74 6.85
C ALA A 52 -4.16 -24.00 5.85
N GLU A 53 -5.30 -24.58 5.47
CA GLU A 53 -6.30 -23.95 4.59
C GLU A 53 -6.78 -22.58 5.11
N PRO A 54 -7.34 -22.48 6.34
CA PRO A 54 -7.75 -21.18 6.87
C PRO A 54 -6.58 -20.23 7.14
N LEU A 55 -5.39 -20.73 7.51
CA LEU A 55 -4.20 -19.88 7.67
C LEU A 55 -3.74 -19.28 6.33
N LEU A 56 -3.74 -20.05 5.25
CA LEU A 56 -3.44 -19.58 3.89
C LEU A 56 -4.43 -18.49 3.47
N GLY A 57 -5.72 -18.66 3.79
CA GLY A 57 -6.73 -17.62 3.57
C GLY A 57 -6.43 -16.32 4.32
N MET A 58 -6.04 -16.41 5.60
CA MET A 58 -5.64 -15.23 6.39
C MET A 58 -4.34 -14.61 5.89
N ALA A 59 -3.37 -15.42 5.47
CA ALA A 59 -2.12 -14.95 4.89
C ALA A 59 -2.34 -14.24 3.54
N LEU A 60 -3.27 -14.72 2.71
CA LEU A 60 -3.71 -14.02 1.49
C LEU A 60 -4.34 -12.66 1.83
N LEU A 61 -5.17 -12.59 2.86
CA LEU A 61 -5.75 -11.33 3.33
C LEU A 61 -4.65 -10.36 3.79
N TRP A 62 -3.67 -10.83 4.56
CA TRP A 62 -2.52 -10.03 4.98
C TRP A 62 -1.70 -9.57 3.77
N LEU A 63 -1.46 -10.45 2.81
CA LEU A 63 -0.73 -10.18 1.59
C LEU A 63 -1.41 -9.11 0.74
N THR A 64 -2.73 -9.22 0.55
CA THR A 64 -3.50 -8.24 -0.24
C THR A 64 -3.51 -6.87 0.43
N MET A 65 -3.69 -6.80 1.75
CA MET A 65 -3.65 -5.54 2.49
C MET A 65 -2.27 -4.90 2.44
N LEU A 66 -1.21 -5.64 2.79
CA LEU A 66 0.16 -5.12 2.73
C LEU A 66 0.59 -4.78 1.31
N GLY A 67 0.14 -5.55 0.32
CA GLY A 67 0.45 -5.33 -1.09
C GLY A 67 -0.19 -4.05 -1.59
N ALA A 68 -1.45 -3.81 -1.22
CA ALA A 68 -2.11 -2.55 -1.48
C ALA A 68 -1.40 -1.38 -0.76
N LEU A 69 -0.92 -1.56 0.48
CA LEU A 69 -0.19 -0.51 1.21
C LEU A 69 1.10 -0.14 0.47
N ALA A 70 1.90 -1.13 0.09
CA ALA A 70 3.11 -0.92 -0.71
C ALA A 70 2.81 -0.27 -2.07
N ALA A 71 1.70 -0.65 -2.71
CA ALA A 71 1.26 -0.06 -3.96
C ALA A 71 0.86 1.41 -3.80
N THR A 72 0.14 1.79 -2.74
CA THR A 72 -0.14 3.22 -2.44
C THR A 72 1.14 4.00 -2.18
N GLY A 73 2.18 3.34 -1.68
CA GLY A 73 3.46 3.97 -1.45
C GLY A 73 4.32 4.23 -2.66
N GLN A 74 4.26 3.35 -3.65
CA GLN A 74 4.95 3.49 -4.93
C GLN A 74 4.11 4.25 -5.97
N SER A 75 2.79 4.30 -5.80
CA SER A 75 1.88 4.96 -6.73
C SER A 75 1.97 6.49 -6.62
N ARG A 76 2.90 7.06 -7.38
CA ARG A 76 2.55 8.19 -8.23
C ARG A 76 1.45 7.70 -9.18
N HIS A 77 0.19 7.94 -8.83
CA HIS A 77 -1.05 7.72 -9.62
C HIS A 77 -0.88 7.24 -11.10
N ILE A 78 -0.51 5.99 -11.33
CA ILE A 78 -0.22 5.45 -12.68
C ILE A 78 -1.48 5.51 -13.58
N SER A 79 -2.67 5.31 -13.01
CA SER A 79 -3.93 5.30 -13.77
C SER A 79 -4.49 6.69 -14.07
N ILE A 80 -4.16 7.72 -13.28
CA ILE A 80 -4.60 9.10 -13.57
C ILE A 80 -3.76 9.69 -14.67
N ASP A 81 -2.48 9.31 -14.79
CA ASP A 81 -1.57 9.88 -15.78
C ASP A 81 -2.06 9.67 -17.23
N LEU A 82 -2.82 8.62 -17.55
CA LEU A 82 -3.44 8.46 -18.89
C LEU A 82 -4.54 9.51 -19.18
N ALA A 83 -5.38 9.83 -18.20
CA ALA A 83 -6.43 10.85 -18.36
C ALA A 83 -5.85 12.27 -18.18
N ALA A 84 -4.83 12.41 -17.34
CA ALA A 84 -4.09 13.65 -17.12
C ALA A 84 -3.19 14.01 -18.30
N ALA A 85 -2.70 13.04 -19.09
CA ALA A 85 -1.88 13.30 -20.28
C ALA A 85 -2.56 14.22 -21.30
N PHE A 86 -3.90 14.24 -21.33
CA PHE A 86 -4.69 15.12 -22.20
C PHE A 86 -5.03 16.48 -21.56
N LEU A 87 -4.68 16.71 -20.29
CA LEU A 87 -5.02 17.92 -19.52
C LEU A 87 -3.81 18.83 -19.28
N PRO A 88 -3.97 20.17 -19.29
CA PRO A 88 -2.91 21.11 -18.95
C PRO A 88 -2.42 20.91 -17.50
N LYS A 89 -1.13 21.19 -17.24
CA LYS A 89 -0.43 20.96 -15.95
C LYS A 89 -1.19 21.42 -14.70
N ARG A 90 -1.98 22.50 -14.80
CA ARG A 90 -2.81 23.03 -13.70
C ARG A 90 -4.02 22.14 -13.39
N GLY A 91 -4.67 21.57 -14.41
CA GLY A 91 -5.78 20.63 -14.25
C GLY A 91 -5.34 19.31 -13.62
N GLN A 92 -4.17 18.80 -14.01
CA GLN A 92 -3.60 17.58 -13.43
C GLN A 92 -3.36 17.70 -11.93
N ALA A 93 -2.86 18.85 -11.47
CA ALA A 93 -2.59 19.10 -10.05
C ALA A 93 -3.88 19.14 -9.22
N ILE A 94 -4.96 19.74 -9.75
CA ILE A 94 -6.27 19.79 -9.10
C ILE A 94 -6.88 18.39 -9.03
N LEU A 95 -6.84 17.65 -10.15
CA LEU A 95 -7.37 16.29 -10.22
C LEU A 95 -6.66 15.34 -9.26
N ARG A 96 -5.32 15.44 -9.14
CA ARG A 96 -4.52 14.70 -8.16
C ARG A 96 -4.91 15.02 -6.73
N ARG A 97 -5.13 16.29 -6.38
CA ARG A 97 -5.60 16.66 -5.04
C ARG A 97 -7.01 16.14 -4.76
N LEU A 98 -7.92 16.26 -5.71
CA LEU A 98 -9.31 15.83 -5.54
C LEU A 98 -9.40 14.30 -5.37
N THR A 99 -8.69 13.55 -6.21
CA THR A 99 -8.62 12.09 -6.10
C THR A 99 -7.90 11.63 -4.84
N GLY A 100 -6.84 12.32 -4.41
CA GLY A 100 -6.19 12.07 -3.12
C GLY A 100 -7.14 12.30 -1.95
N LEU A 101 -7.88 13.41 -1.93
CA LEU A 101 -8.87 13.71 -0.89
C LEU A 101 -10.00 12.67 -0.87
N PHE A 102 -10.51 12.29 -2.04
CA PHE A 102 -11.51 11.24 -2.18
C PHE A 102 -10.99 9.89 -1.65
N ALA A 103 -9.74 9.54 -1.97
CA ALA A 103 -9.11 8.33 -1.44
C ALA A 103 -8.98 8.36 0.09
N VAL A 104 -8.64 9.51 0.69
CA VAL A 104 -8.63 9.68 2.16
C VAL A 104 -10.01 9.40 2.75
N VAL A 105 -11.06 10.00 2.20
CA VAL A 105 -12.44 9.82 2.69
C VAL A 105 -12.84 8.35 2.60
N VAL A 106 -12.65 7.72 1.45
CA VAL A 106 -13.00 6.32 1.21
C VAL A 106 -12.21 5.40 2.14
N CYS A 107 -10.89 5.56 2.24
CA CYS A 107 -10.05 4.74 3.12
C CYS A 107 -10.45 4.90 4.59
N THR A 108 -10.80 6.12 5.04
CA THR A 108 -11.23 6.37 6.42
C THR A 108 -12.58 5.73 6.71
N MET A 109 -13.55 5.82 5.78
CA MET A 109 -14.84 5.14 5.92
C MET A 109 -14.69 3.62 5.97
N LEU A 110 -13.85 3.06 5.09
CA LEU A 110 -13.53 1.63 5.07
C LEU A 110 -12.83 1.18 6.36
N ALA A 111 -11.85 1.96 6.85
CA ALA A 111 -11.15 1.66 8.10
C ALA A 111 -12.12 1.63 9.29
N TRP A 112 -13.07 2.57 9.35
CA TRP A 112 -14.10 2.62 10.38
C TRP A 112 -15.06 1.43 10.30
N ALA A 113 -15.53 1.10 9.10
CA ALA A 113 -16.39 -0.07 8.87
C ALA A 113 -15.67 -1.38 9.25
N ALA A 114 -14.40 -1.52 8.87
CA ALA A 114 -13.57 -2.67 9.22
C ALA A 114 -13.34 -2.77 10.74
N GLY A 115 -13.11 -1.65 11.42
CA GLY A 115 -13.01 -1.61 12.88
C GLY A 115 -14.30 -2.08 13.57
N ARG A 116 -15.46 -1.64 13.08
CA ARG A 116 -16.75 -2.09 13.61
C ARG A 116 -16.99 -3.59 13.36
N TYR A 117 -16.58 -4.09 12.19
CA TYR A 117 -16.66 -5.50 11.86
C TYR A 117 -15.79 -6.37 12.79
N VAL A 118 -14.57 -5.92 13.10
CA VAL A 118 -13.70 -6.62 14.07
C VAL A 118 -14.33 -6.60 15.47
N GLY A 119 -14.94 -5.50 15.89
CA GLY A 119 -15.68 -5.42 17.15
C GLY A 119 -16.82 -6.44 17.23
N PHE A 120 -17.65 -6.52 16.19
CA PHE A 120 -18.73 -7.51 16.11
C PHE A 120 -18.20 -8.95 16.16
N GLN A 121 -17.10 -9.24 15.47
CA GLN A 121 -16.45 -10.56 15.51
C GLN A 121 -15.87 -10.91 16.88
N SER A 122 -15.44 -9.90 17.66
CA SER A 122 -14.94 -10.13 19.02
C SER A 122 -16.05 -10.55 19.99
N GLU A 123 -17.28 -10.07 19.79
CA GLU A 123 -18.43 -10.41 20.62
C GLU A 123 -18.96 -11.82 20.36
N MET A 124 -18.78 -12.35 19.14
CA MET A 124 -19.30 -13.66 18.77
C MET A 124 -18.41 -14.82 19.27
N GLU A 125 -17.10 -14.60 19.50
CA GLU A 125 -16.08 -15.59 19.95
C GLU A 125 -16.12 -16.99 19.28
N THR A 126 -16.79 -17.15 18.14
CA THR A 126 -17.13 -18.49 17.61
C THR A 126 -15.99 -19.18 16.87
N ASN A 127 -14.96 -18.45 16.44
CA ASN A 127 -13.95 -18.99 15.52
C ASN A 127 -12.52 -18.81 16.06
N ILE A 128 -11.85 -19.95 16.29
CA ILE A 128 -10.47 -20.02 16.80
C ILE A 128 -9.57 -20.63 15.72
N LEU A 129 -8.45 -19.98 15.42
CA LEU A 129 -7.42 -20.49 14.52
C LEU A 129 -6.11 -20.60 15.29
N LEU A 130 -5.47 -21.77 15.31
CA LEU A 130 -4.18 -22.00 16.01
C LEU A 130 -4.20 -21.57 17.50
N GLY A 131 -5.35 -21.69 18.17
CA GLY A 131 -5.52 -21.30 19.57
C GLY A 131 -5.71 -19.79 19.80
N TRP A 132 -5.78 -19.00 18.74
CA TRP A 132 -5.99 -17.56 18.78
C TRP A 132 -7.33 -17.18 18.14
N PRO A 133 -8.08 -16.23 18.72
CA PRO A 133 -9.35 -15.82 18.17
C PRO A 133 -9.16 -15.04 16.86
N LEU A 134 -9.99 -15.34 15.86
CA LEU A 134 -9.83 -14.84 14.49
C LEU A 134 -9.87 -13.31 14.37
N TRP A 135 -10.59 -12.61 15.27
CA TRP A 135 -10.67 -11.14 15.25
C TRP A 135 -9.28 -10.47 15.30
N LYS A 136 -8.30 -11.09 15.98
CA LYS A 136 -6.92 -10.59 16.03
C LYS A 136 -6.25 -10.58 14.65
N TYR A 137 -6.51 -11.60 13.83
CA TYR A 137 -5.98 -11.69 12.47
C TYR A 137 -6.63 -10.66 11.53
N TYR A 138 -7.89 -10.33 11.77
CA TYR A 138 -8.63 -9.32 11.00
C TYR A 138 -8.25 -7.88 11.33
N LEU A 139 -7.61 -7.60 12.48
CA LEU A 139 -7.14 -6.26 12.84
C LEU A 139 -6.18 -5.65 11.83
N VAL A 140 -5.50 -6.45 11.01
CA VAL A 140 -4.61 -5.92 9.97
C VAL A 140 -5.36 -5.03 8.98
N VAL A 141 -6.64 -5.32 8.70
CA VAL A 141 -7.46 -4.59 7.71
C VAL A 141 -7.69 -3.13 8.14
N PRO A 142 -8.30 -2.85 9.32
CA PRO A 142 -8.48 -1.46 9.74
C PRO A 142 -7.15 -0.74 9.93
N VAL A 143 -6.11 -1.42 10.43
CA VAL A 143 -4.78 -0.82 10.61
C VAL A 143 -4.17 -0.37 9.28
N VAL A 144 -4.17 -1.24 8.27
CA VAL A 144 -3.61 -0.93 6.96
C VAL A 144 -4.41 0.16 6.25
N LEU A 145 -5.74 0.12 6.31
CA LEU A 145 -6.59 1.17 5.73
C LEU A 145 -6.37 2.53 6.38
N TRP A 146 -6.13 2.56 7.70
CA TRP A 146 -5.80 3.79 8.42
C TRP A 146 -4.42 4.33 8.01
N LEU A 147 -3.43 3.45 7.87
CA LEU A 147 -2.10 3.80 7.36
C LEU A 147 -2.15 4.34 5.92
N MET A 148 -2.98 3.75 5.05
CA MET A 148 -3.22 4.27 3.69
C MET A 148 -3.85 5.65 3.72
N ALA A 149 -4.89 5.86 4.53
CA ALA A 149 -5.55 7.16 4.67
C ALA A 149 -4.55 8.24 5.12
N TRP A 150 -3.71 7.91 6.12
CA TRP A 150 -2.63 8.78 6.57
C TRP A 150 -1.64 9.10 5.43
N ARG A 151 -1.23 8.10 4.66
CA ARG A 151 -0.28 8.28 3.56
C ARG A 151 -0.84 9.17 2.45
N PHE A 152 -2.11 9.00 2.10
CA PHE A 152 -2.79 9.89 1.14
C PHE A 152 -2.92 11.32 1.67
N LEU A 153 -3.21 11.49 2.97
CA LEU A 153 -3.27 12.80 3.61
C LEU A 153 -1.91 13.50 3.53
N VAL A 154 -0.81 12.82 3.87
CA VAL A 154 0.55 13.36 3.75
C VAL A 154 0.89 13.71 2.30
N HIS A 155 0.54 12.85 1.33
CA HIS A 155 0.79 13.12 -0.09
C HIS A 155 -0.01 14.32 -0.62
N SER A 156 -1.24 14.51 -0.15
CA SER A 156 -2.07 15.67 -0.54
C SER A 156 -1.56 17.00 0.03
N LEU A 157 -0.94 16.98 1.23
CA LEU A 157 -0.40 18.16 1.91
C LEU A 157 1.01 18.55 1.46
N LEU A 158 1.78 17.62 0.87
CA LEU A 158 3.09 17.89 0.28
C LEU A 158 2.91 18.21 -1.21
N PRO A 159 2.80 19.50 -1.61
CA PRO A 159 2.71 19.86 -3.01
C PRO A 159 3.93 19.34 -3.78
N ALA A 160 3.67 18.83 -4.98
CA ALA A 160 4.62 18.36 -5.99
C ALA A 160 5.54 19.48 -6.53
N ALA A 161 6.14 20.28 -5.63
CA ALA A 161 7.06 21.36 -5.94
C ALA A 161 8.47 20.86 -6.32
N TRP A 162 8.75 19.56 -6.12
CA TRP A 162 10.08 18.97 -6.33
C TRP A 162 10.19 18.04 -7.55
N LEU A 163 9.12 17.81 -8.32
CA LEU A 163 9.20 17.02 -9.57
C LEU A 163 9.59 17.86 -10.79
N ASN A 164 9.51 19.18 -10.70
CA ASN A 164 9.68 20.06 -11.87
C ASN A 164 11.10 20.67 -11.97
N SER A 165 12.05 20.25 -11.13
CA SER A 165 13.42 20.80 -11.15
C SER A 165 14.43 19.95 -11.93
N GLU A 166 14.06 18.74 -12.38
CA GLU A 166 14.99 17.85 -13.10
C GLU A 166 14.84 17.95 -14.64
N ASP A 167 13.71 18.47 -15.14
CA ASP A 167 13.49 18.57 -16.59
C ASP A 167 13.47 20.04 -17.06
N THR A 168 14.61 20.47 -17.65
CA THR A 168 14.86 21.67 -18.51
C THR A 168 15.35 22.93 -17.77
N PRO A 169 16.54 23.52 -18.08
CA PRO A 169 17.12 23.67 -19.44
C PRO A 169 18.65 23.44 -19.53
N ALA A 170 19.09 22.29 -20.05
CA ALA A 170 20.44 22.13 -20.60
C ALA A 170 20.47 22.21 -22.14
N GLU A 171 19.30 22.16 -22.79
CA GLU A 171 19.16 22.19 -24.25
C GLU A 171 18.77 23.60 -24.76
N SER A 172 19.41 24.64 -24.23
CA SER A 172 19.39 25.98 -24.85
C SER A 172 20.78 26.62 -24.94
N ALA A 173 21.85 25.89 -24.58
CA ALA A 173 23.23 26.37 -24.67
C ALA A 173 23.94 26.01 -26.00
N GLY A 174 23.29 25.27 -26.91
CA GLY A 174 23.88 24.81 -28.18
C GLY A 174 23.43 25.56 -29.44
N GLN A 175 22.36 26.36 -29.37
CA GLN A 175 21.82 27.06 -30.54
C GLN A 175 22.22 28.53 -30.53
N GLY A 176 23.46 28.81 -30.93
CA GLY A 176 23.94 30.18 -31.01
C GLY A 176 25.44 30.35 -31.18
N ARG A 177 26.08 29.65 -32.14
CA ARG A 177 27.38 30.04 -32.71
C ARG A 177 27.73 29.16 -33.91
N GLY A 178 27.49 29.66 -35.11
CA GLY A 178 27.82 29.00 -36.37
C GLY A 178 27.26 29.70 -37.60
N GLY A 179 27.34 31.03 -37.62
CA GLY A 179 27.09 31.85 -38.79
C GLY A 179 28.24 32.84 -38.92
N ALA A 180 29.23 32.47 -39.74
CA ALA A 180 30.18 33.33 -40.44
C ALA A 180 30.99 32.44 -41.39
#